data_AF-A0A371K078-F1
#
_entry.id   AF-A0A371K078-F1
#
_cell.length_a   1.000
_cell.length_b   1.000
_cell.length_c   1.000
_cell.angle_alpha   90.00
_cell.angle_beta   90.00
_cell.angle_gamma   90.00
#
_symmetry.space_group_name_H-M   'P 1'
#
loop_
_entity.id
_entity.type
_entity.pdbx_description
1 polymer ?
#
loop_
_entity_poly.entity_id
_entity_poly.type
_entity_poly.pdbx_seq_one_letter_code
_entity_poly.pdbx_strand_id
1 'polypeptide(L)'
;MRRRRLATLELHMTISDEPTCLRRPSALAALLLALAGAAVLPAPALAQGYPCGGGPGPGEVQIGTTGGSHGIAVIPVCAPAGGGGGYDSGPSGGAPRYAPGIAVDNFVAVAGHPGISDVWATLGQYRLDAAEAVVMDACNKTMGGGCTVLYSGRNVSVVVTRDKQGKMRVAAGQDPKQVLKDLKAVCKSQGTSCSFDKAFHATQREEAVMATAVLRDDFDREGVFKEYYFPPRSTVPLPRRGVPDAGYGVGGVLTSKLPELPGIRNVHYSDKGAWLLRSGDRKGLGCSLTYVRDDQRVLFVGPTKTEPRGALMISSKALPDTAEPRETSATMTGDRGSVKVRVFHMPTGVANESLLIMPTDLVATIASISDSSPLGIELDGKPVVKMQIEGGAKARAAMQQCMRR
;
A
#
# COMPACT_ATOMS: atom_id res chain seq x y z
N MET A 1 5.15 63.97 -43.14
CA MET A 1 5.68 62.59 -43.21
C MET A 1 6.89 62.46 -42.28
N ARG A 2 7.03 61.40 -41.49
CA ARG A 2 8.25 61.10 -40.69
C ARG A 2 8.57 59.61 -40.78
N ARG A 3 9.68 59.25 -41.46
CA ARG A 3 10.21 57.88 -41.45
C ARG A 3 11.14 57.73 -40.24
N ARG A 4 10.90 56.75 -39.36
CA ARG A 4 11.91 56.24 -38.42
C ARG A 4 12.59 55.03 -39.08
N ARG A 5 13.90 54.88 -38.89
CA ARG A 5 14.68 53.77 -39.45
C ARG A 5 14.63 52.56 -38.51
N LEU A 6 14.67 51.36 -39.10
CA LEU A 6 15.02 50.14 -38.38
C LEU A 6 16.51 50.18 -37.99
N ALA A 7 16.87 49.51 -36.90
CA ALA A 7 18.25 49.24 -36.52
C ALA A 7 18.53 47.75 -36.72
N THR A 8 19.56 47.44 -37.51
CA THR A 8 20.04 46.07 -37.71
C THR A 8 21.01 45.72 -36.58
N LEU A 9 20.90 44.51 -36.02
CA LEU A 9 21.83 44.01 -35.01
C LEU A 9 22.75 42.96 -35.66
N GLU A 10 24.05 43.24 -35.76
CA GLU A 10 25.03 42.26 -36.23
C GLU A 10 25.63 41.51 -35.04
N LEU A 11 25.68 40.18 -35.14
CA LEU A 11 26.36 39.30 -34.20
C LEU A 11 27.72 38.91 -34.78
N HIS A 12 28.79 39.45 -34.21
CA HIS A 12 30.15 39.02 -34.54
C HIS A 12 30.45 37.67 -33.89
N MET A 13 30.96 36.71 -34.67
CA MET A 13 31.30 35.36 -34.21
C MET A 13 32.83 35.17 -34.27
N THR A 14 33.48 35.17 -33.10
CA THR A 14 34.93 34.94 -32.99
C THR A 14 35.21 33.46 -32.75
N ILE A 15 35.83 32.80 -33.74
CA ILE A 15 36.45 31.48 -33.60
C ILE A 15 37.85 31.69 -33.00
N SER A 16 38.29 30.80 -32.12
CA SER A 16 39.65 30.76 -31.59
C SER A 16 40.18 29.34 -31.68
N ASP A 17 41.30 29.15 -32.37
CA ASP A 17 42.00 27.86 -32.47
C ASP A 17 42.84 27.60 -31.20
N GLU A 18 43.00 26.31 -30.84
CA GLU A 18 44.00 25.85 -29.86
C GLU A 18 44.93 24.78 -30.49
N PRO A 19 46.23 24.77 -30.13
CA PRO A 19 47.23 23.91 -30.77
C PRO A 19 47.27 22.48 -30.21
N THR A 20 47.53 21.51 -31.08
CA THR A 20 47.70 20.09 -30.73
C THR A 20 49.01 19.83 -29.97
N CYS A 21 48.91 19.43 -28.70
CA CYS A 21 50.05 19.03 -27.88
C CYS A 21 50.13 17.49 -27.74
N LEU A 22 51.21 16.88 -28.23
CA LEU A 22 51.47 15.44 -28.06
C LEU A 22 51.62 15.10 -26.55
N ARG A 23 50.83 14.13 -26.07
CA ARG A 23 51.05 13.49 -24.76
C ARG A 23 51.61 12.08 -24.90
N ARG A 24 52.60 11.77 -24.07
CA ARG A 24 53.19 10.44 -23.93
C ARG A 24 52.14 9.42 -23.45
N PRO A 25 52.21 8.14 -23.87
CA PRO A 25 51.37 7.08 -23.32
C PRO A 25 51.61 6.99 -21.80
N SER A 26 50.55 7.22 -21.03
CA SER A 26 50.62 7.32 -19.58
C SER A 26 50.32 5.97 -18.91
N ALA A 27 50.96 5.68 -17.78
CA ALA A 27 50.91 4.37 -17.11
C ALA A 27 49.50 3.88 -16.70
N LEU A 28 48.50 4.77 -16.70
CA LEU A 28 47.07 4.45 -16.56
C LEU A 28 46.59 3.32 -17.49
N ALA A 29 47.13 3.21 -18.71
CA ALA A 29 46.76 2.15 -19.65
C ALA A 29 47.10 0.74 -19.13
N ALA A 30 48.21 0.60 -18.40
CA ALA A 30 48.60 -0.68 -17.78
C ALA A 30 47.73 -1.02 -16.55
N LEU A 31 47.30 0.00 -15.80
CA LEU A 31 46.47 -0.19 -14.61
C LEU A 31 45.05 -0.68 -14.96
N LEU A 32 44.46 -0.17 -16.04
CA LEU A 32 43.13 -0.59 -16.50
C LEU A 32 43.07 -2.06 -16.95
N LEU A 33 44.13 -2.55 -17.60
CA LEU A 33 44.26 -3.97 -17.95
C LEU A 33 44.41 -4.88 -16.72
N ALA A 34 45.00 -4.39 -15.62
CA ALA A 34 45.08 -5.14 -14.37
C ALA A 34 43.73 -5.28 -13.65
N LEU A 35 42.87 -4.24 -13.67
CA LEU A 35 41.54 -4.32 -13.07
C LEU A 35 40.58 -5.26 -13.83
N ALA A 36 40.73 -5.40 -15.15
CA ALA A 36 39.88 -6.28 -15.95
C ALA A 36 39.97 -7.78 -15.56
N GLY A 37 41.10 -8.21 -14.97
CA GLY A 37 41.31 -9.60 -14.56
C GLY A 37 40.57 -10.04 -13.29
N ALA A 38 40.07 -9.10 -12.48
CA ALA A 38 39.45 -9.41 -11.18
C ALA A 38 37.94 -9.74 -11.24
N ALA A 39 37.31 -9.59 -12.40
CA ALA A 39 35.84 -9.67 -12.55
C ALA A 39 35.27 -11.09 -12.70
N VAL A 40 36.12 -12.13 -12.73
CA VAL A 40 35.69 -13.54 -12.93
C VAL A 40 35.91 -14.36 -11.65
N LEU A 41 35.25 -13.93 -10.57
CA LEU A 41 35.01 -14.81 -9.41
C LEU A 41 33.70 -15.58 -9.64
N PRO A 42 33.65 -16.90 -9.37
CA PRO A 42 32.40 -17.64 -9.45
C PRO A 42 31.43 -17.09 -8.39
N ALA A 43 30.27 -16.61 -8.82
CA ALA A 43 29.24 -16.16 -7.90
C ALA A 43 28.86 -17.32 -6.96
N PRO A 44 28.90 -17.14 -5.62
CA PRO A 44 28.52 -18.20 -4.71
C PRO A 44 27.03 -18.48 -4.92
N ALA A 45 26.71 -19.67 -5.42
CA ALA A 45 25.35 -20.16 -5.58
C ALA A 45 24.76 -20.46 -4.19
N LEU A 46 24.36 -19.41 -3.48
CA LEU A 46 23.76 -19.49 -2.15
C LEU A 46 22.38 -20.15 -2.25
N ALA A 47 22.35 -21.47 -2.15
CA ALA A 47 21.13 -22.25 -1.95
C ALA A 47 20.49 -21.81 -0.61
N GLN A 48 19.52 -20.91 -0.69
CA GLN A 48 18.96 -20.25 0.49
C GLN A 48 18.11 -21.22 1.30
N GLY A 49 18.68 -21.73 2.39
CA GLY A 49 17.98 -22.60 3.34
C GLY A 49 16.86 -21.88 4.07
N TYR A 50 15.69 -22.52 4.20
CA TYR A 50 14.54 -22.01 4.95
C TYR A 50 14.03 -23.03 5.99
N PRO A 51 13.43 -22.58 7.11
CA PRO A 51 12.88 -23.48 8.12
C PRO A 51 11.62 -24.21 7.63
N CYS A 52 11.70 -25.53 7.52
CA CYS A 52 10.68 -26.44 7.03
C CYS A 52 10.13 -27.30 8.18
N GLY A 53 9.13 -26.79 8.91
CA GLY A 53 8.63 -27.38 10.15
C GLY A 53 8.00 -28.79 10.04
N GLY A 54 7.72 -29.27 8.83
CA GLY A 54 7.26 -30.64 8.56
C GLY A 54 8.32 -31.56 7.97
N GLY A 55 9.58 -31.11 7.86
CA GLY A 55 10.59 -31.74 6.99
C GLY A 55 10.48 -31.27 5.53
N PRO A 56 11.28 -31.85 4.62
CA PRO A 56 11.31 -31.46 3.20
C PRO A 56 10.02 -31.78 2.45
N GLY A 57 9.58 -30.84 1.61
CA GLY A 57 8.56 -31.06 0.59
C GLY A 57 9.05 -31.92 -0.60
N PRO A 58 8.15 -32.33 -1.51
CA PRO A 58 8.52 -33.01 -2.75
C PRO A 58 9.43 -32.12 -3.61
N GLY A 59 10.64 -32.59 -3.91
CA GLY A 59 11.65 -31.79 -4.62
C GLY A 59 12.52 -30.90 -3.72
N GLU A 60 12.49 -31.11 -2.39
CA GLU A 60 13.36 -30.45 -1.42
C GLU A 60 14.30 -31.46 -0.74
N VAL A 61 15.41 -30.96 -0.19
CA VAL A 61 16.33 -31.72 0.67
C VAL A 61 16.57 -30.98 1.99
N GLN A 62 16.66 -31.73 3.08
CA GLN A 62 17.07 -31.18 4.37
C GLN A 62 18.58 -30.93 4.34
N ILE A 63 18.99 -29.66 4.37
CA ILE A 63 20.40 -29.24 4.37
C ILE A 63 20.92 -28.91 5.79
N GLY A 64 20.06 -28.97 6.81
CA GLY A 64 20.47 -28.82 8.20
C GLY A 64 19.32 -28.83 9.18
N THR A 65 19.58 -28.32 10.38
CA THR A 65 18.58 -28.03 11.41
C THR A 65 18.91 -26.71 12.09
N THR A 66 17.91 -26.03 12.66
CA THR A 66 18.16 -24.97 13.63
C THR A 66 18.73 -25.60 14.90
N GLY A 67 19.83 -25.05 15.41
CA GLY A 67 20.54 -25.59 16.58
C GLY A 67 19.70 -25.51 17.86
N GLY A 68 18.93 -26.56 18.13
CA GLY A 68 18.03 -26.62 19.29
C GLY A 68 18.78 -26.79 20.60
N SER A 69 18.59 -25.82 21.51
CA SER A 69 18.95 -25.95 22.92
C SER A 69 17.76 -25.54 23.80
N HIS A 70 17.78 -25.97 25.06
CA HIS A 70 16.83 -25.55 26.10
C HIS A 70 15.33 -25.65 25.75
N GLY A 71 14.93 -26.77 25.12
CA GLY A 71 13.52 -27.19 25.05
C GLY A 71 12.70 -26.66 23.87
N ILE A 72 13.31 -25.93 22.92
CA ILE A 72 12.69 -25.67 21.62
C ILE A 72 12.92 -26.88 20.70
N ALA A 73 11.86 -27.33 20.02
CA ALA A 73 11.95 -28.42 19.05
C ALA A 73 12.89 -28.04 17.89
N VAL A 74 13.76 -28.97 17.51
CA VAL A 74 14.73 -28.81 16.41
C VAL A 74 13.96 -28.63 15.10
N ILE A 75 14.06 -27.46 14.46
CA ILE A 75 13.35 -27.17 13.21
C ILE A 75 14.25 -27.55 12.04
N PRO A 76 13.83 -28.42 11.11
CA PRO A 76 14.60 -28.72 9.91
C PRO A 76 14.84 -27.48 9.05
N VAL A 77 15.98 -27.43 8.36
CA VAL A 77 16.29 -26.40 7.34
C VAL A 77 16.38 -27.09 5.99
N CYS A 78 15.56 -26.67 5.03
CA CYS A 78 15.45 -27.26 3.71
C CYS A 78 15.93 -26.29 2.63
N ALA A 79 16.34 -26.84 1.51
CA ALA A 79 16.55 -26.13 0.25
C ALA A 79 15.97 -26.97 -0.91
N PRO A 80 15.70 -26.37 -2.08
CA PRO A 80 15.31 -27.14 -3.27
C PRO A 80 16.38 -28.18 -3.62
N ALA A 81 15.96 -29.38 -3.99
CA ALA A 81 16.86 -30.40 -4.53
C ALA A 81 17.42 -29.89 -5.86
N GLY A 82 18.74 -29.64 -5.92
CA GLY A 82 19.41 -29.16 -7.12
C GLY A 82 19.21 -30.13 -8.27
N GLY A 83 18.42 -29.73 -9.27
CA GLY A 83 17.85 -30.64 -10.28
C GLY A 83 18.86 -31.23 -11.26
N GLY A 84 19.49 -32.34 -10.89
CA GLY A 84 19.90 -33.36 -11.85
C GLY A 84 18.64 -33.96 -12.48
N GLY A 85 18.46 -33.76 -13.79
CA GLY A 85 17.16 -33.94 -14.45
C GLY A 85 16.62 -35.37 -14.48
N GLY A 86 15.29 -35.49 -14.34
CA GLY A 86 14.53 -36.75 -14.44
C GLY A 86 13.03 -36.48 -14.34
N TYR A 87 12.38 -36.20 -15.47
CA TYR A 87 10.95 -35.84 -15.52
C TYR A 87 10.08 -37.06 -15.84
N ASP A 88 9.65 -37.80 -14.82
CA ASP A 88 8.61 -38.82 -15.01
C ASP A 88 7.22 -38.18 -15.16
N SER A 89 6.48 -38.62 -16.18
CA SER A 89 5.27 -37.92 -16.66
C SER A 89 3.99 -38.44 -16.01
N GLY A 90 3.54 -37.76 -14.94
CA GLY A 90 2.23 -37.97 -14.32
C GLY A 90 1.09 -37.19 -15.01
N PRO A 91 -0.16 -37.72 -15.06
CA PRO A 91 -1.19 -37.19 -15.94
C PRO A 91 -1.95 -35.94 -15.43
N SER A 92 -2.04 -34.94 -16.30
CA SER A 92 -3.15 -33.98 -16.43
C SER A 92 -3.73 -33.36 -15.15
N GLY A 93 -2.92 -32.58 -14.43
CA GLY A 93 -3.44 -31.63 -13.44
C GLY A 93 -4.31 -30.55 -14.12
N GLY A 94 -5.57 -30.41 -13.67
CA GLY A 94 -6.48 -29.39 -14.18
C GLY A 94 -5.99 -27.97 -13.86
N ALA A 95 -6.26 -27.01 -14.76
CA ALA A 95 -5.77 -25.63 -14.64
C ALA A 95 -6.08 -25.01 -13.25
N PRO A 96 -5.13 -24.29 -12.63
CA PRO A 96 -5.28 -23.77 -11.28
C PRO A 96 -6.47 -22.82 -11.21
N ARG A 97 -7.45 -23.17 -10.37
CA ARG A 97 -8.59 -22.30 -10.08
C ARG A 97 -8.08 -21.11 -9.27
N TYR A 98 -7.96 -19.95 -9.92
CA TYR A 98 -7.65 -18.68 -9.27
C TYR A 98 -8.52 -18.50 -8.02
N ALA A 99 -7.91 -18.16 -6.90
CA ALA A 99 -8.63 -17.88 -5.67
C ALA A 99 -9.55 -16.66 -5.90
N PRO A 100 -10.82 -16.69 -5.44
CA PRO A 100 -11.70 -15.54 -5.58
C PRO A 100 -11.08 -14.34 -4.86
N GLY A 101 -10.93 -13.22 -5.58
CA GLY A 101 -10.39 -11.98 -5.05
C GLY A 101 -11.21 -11.46 -3.88
N ILE A 102 -10.56 -10.73 -2.96
CA ILE A 102 -11.29 -9.99 -1.93
C ILE A 102 -11.66 -8.66 -2.56
N ALA A 103 -12.96 -8.47 -2.80
CA ALA A 103 -13.48 -7.27 -3.44
C ALA A 103 -13.42 -6.07 -2.46
N VAL A 104 -12.34 -5.28 -2.53
CA VAL A 104 -12.11 -4.16 -1.61
C VAL A 104 -12.86 -2.90 -2.05
N ASP A 105 -13.36 -2.14 -1.07
CA ASP A 105 -14.00 -0.84 -1.33
C ASP A 105 -12.98 0.17 -1.87
N ASN A 106 -13.24 0.64 -3.09
CA ASN A 106 -12.44 1.64 -3.80
C ASN A 106 -13.15 3.00 -3.68
N PHE A 107 -12.50 3.96 -3.02
CA PHE A 107 -13.06 5.30 -2.79
C PHE A 107 -12.59 6.31 -3.85
N VAL A 108 -13.52 7.20 -4.21
CA VAL A 108 -13.33 8.30 -5.16
C VAL A 108 -13.77 9.61 -4.52
N ALA A 109 -13.02 10.68 -4.78
CA ALA A 109 -13.45 12.04 -4.50
C ALA A 109 -13.08 12.95 -5.68
N VAL A 110 -13.94 13.93 -5.95
CA VAL A 110 -13.81 14.92 -7.02
C VAL A 110 -14.01 16.30 -6.41
N ALA A 111 -13.02 17.19 -6.57
CA ALA A 111 -13.09 18.58 -6.13
C ALA A 111 -13.04 19.55 -7.30
N GLY A 112 -13.53 20.77 -7.07
CA GLY A 112 -13.47 21.86 -8.04
C GLY A 112 -13.41 23.21 -7.35
N HIS A 113 -12.99 24.22 -8.11
CA HIS A 113 -12.79 25.59 -7.65
C HIS A 113 -13.65 26.55 -8.49
N PRO A 114 -14.37 27.52 -7.89
CA PRO A 114 -15.32 28.37 -8.61
C PRO A 114 -14.67 29.27 -9.67
N GLY A 115 -13.38 29.55 -9.55
CA GLY A 115 -12.62 30.38 -10.49
C GLY A 115 -12.06 29.67 -11.72
N ILE A 116 -12.25 28.36 -11.90
CA ILE A 116 -11.79 27.64 -13.10
C ILE A 116 -12.83 26.70 -13.71
N SER A 117 -12.59 26.31 -14.95
CA SER A 117 -13.39 25.34 -15.70
C SER A 117 -12.78 23.93 -15.71
N ASP A 118 -12.31 23.44 -14.56
CA ASP A 118 -11.83 22.05 -14.43
C ASP A 118 -12.00 21.54 -12.97
N VAL A 119 -11.74 20.24 -12.78
CA VAL A 119 -11.85 19.46 -11.55
C VAL A 119 -10.59 18.63 -11.29
N TRP A 120 -10.35 18.36 -10.01
CA TRP A 120 -9.37 17.39 -9.54
C TRP A 120 -10.12 16.14 -9.12
N ALA A 121 -9.51 14.96 -9.26
CA ALA A 121 -10.08 13.70 -8.80
C ALA A 121 -8.99 12.81 -8.20
N THR A 122 -9.36 11.98 -7.23
CA THR A 122 -8.56 10.86 -6.74
C THR A 122 -9.36 9.56 -6.80
N LEU A 123 -8.64 8.45 -6.98
CA LEU A 123 -9.15 7.09 -7.17
C LEU A 123 -8.25 6.10 -6.42
N GLY A 124 -8.71 4.88 -6.18
CA GLY A 124 -7.91 3.81 -5.58
C GLY A 124 -7.68 3.97 -4.08
N GLN A 125 -8.43 4.85 -3.41
CA GLN A 125 -8.26 5.15 -1.99
C GLN A 125 -9.01 4.11 -1.14
N TYR A 126 -8.44 3.70 0.00
CA TYR A 126 -9.07 2.71 0.90
C TYR A 126 -10.05 3.34 1.92
N ARG A 127 -10.20 4.67 1.94
CA ARG A 127 -11.14 5.40 2.80
C ARG A 127 -11.68 6.65 2.09
N LEU A 128 -12.91 7.04 2.44
CA LEU A 128 -13.56 8.25 1.90
C LEU A 128 -12.87 9.55 2.33
N ASP A 129 -12.52 9.66 3.61
CA ASP A 129 -11.86 10.85 4.18
C ASP A 129 -10.44 11.05 3.63
N ALA A 130 -9.70 9.96 3.40
CA ALA A 130 -8.43 10.00 2.69
C ALA A 130 -8.60 10.49 1.24
N ALA A 131 -9.66 10.06 0.54
CA ALA A 131 -9.95 10.53 -0.80
C ALA A 131 -10.29 12.04 -0.83
N GLU A 132 -11.14 12.49 0.09
CA GLU A 132 -11.50 13.91 0.21
C GLU A 132 -10.28 14.77 0.56
N ALA A 133 -9.44 14.33 1.51
CA ALA A 133 -8.21 15.04 1.88
C ALA A 133 -7.23 15.15 0.70
N VAL A 134 -6.95 14.06 -0.02
CA VAL A 134 -6.01 14.04 -1.16
C VAL A 134 -6.49 14.93 -2.31
N VAL A 135 -7.78 14.89 -2.66
CA VAL A 135 -8.29 15.72 -3.76
C VAL A 135 -8.38 17.21 -3.37
N MET A 136 -8.62 17.51 -2.09
CA MET A 136 -8.67 18.87 -1.57
C MET A 136 -7.28 19.48 -1.41
N ASP A 137 -6.25 18.72 -1.01
CA ASP A 137 -4.86 19.21 -1.03
C ASP A 137 -4.45 19.55 -2.47
N ALA A 138 -4.56 18.59 -3.40
CA ALA A 138 -4.19 18.79 -4.80
C ALA A 138 -4.88 20.02 -5.43
N CYS A 139 -6.17 20.22 -5.14
CA CYS A 139 -6.93 21.38 -5.61
C CYS A 139 -6.46 22.69 -4.95
N ASN A 140 -6.43 22.78 -3.61
CA ASN A 140 -6.08 24.02 -2.91
C ASN A 140 -4.61 24.42 -3.16
N LYS A 141 -3.70 23.45 -3.27
CA LYS A 141 -2.29 23.65 -3.62
C LYS A 141 -2.10 24.21 -5.04
N THR A 142 -3.01 23.89 -5.97
CA THR A 142 -3.01 24.44 -7.33
C THR A 142 -3.65 25.83 -7.38
N MET A 143 -4.70 26.07 -6.59
CA MET A 143 -5.53 27.29 -6.68
C MET A 143 -5.23 28.38 -5.64
N GLY A 144 -4.42 28.09 -4.62
CA GLY A 144 -4.20 28.99 -3.47
C GLY A 144 -5.33 28.96 -2.43
N GLY A 145 -6.20 27.95 -2.46
CA GLY A 145 -7.39 27.82 -1.60
C GLY A 145 -8.69 27.70 -2.40
N GLY A 146 -9.82 27.96 -1.72
CA GLY A 146 -11.15 28.13 -2.33
C GLY A 146 -11.82 26.87 -2.92
N CYS A 147 -11.18 25.71 -2.84
CA CYS A 147 -11.72 24.47 -3.41
C CYS A 147 -12.88 23.90 -2.59
N THR A 148 -13.70 23.06 -3.24
CA THR A 148 -14.80 22.31 -2.62
C THR A 148 -14.90 20.92 -3.20
N VAL A 149 -15.23 19.91 -2.38
CA VAL A 149 -15.61 18.58 -2.85
C VAL A 149 -16.95 18.70 -3.57
N LEU A 150 -16.99 18.31 -4.85
CA LEU A 150 -18.19 18.29 -5.68
C LEU A 150 -18.94 16.96 -5.57
N TYR A 151 -18.19 15.86 -5.35
CA TYR A 151 -18.73 14.54 -5.06
C TYR A 151 -17.66 13.66 -4.40
N SER A 152 -18.08 12.77 -3.49
CA SER A 152 -17.26 11.68 -2.96
C SER A 152 -18.10 10.40 -2.78
N GLY A 153 -17.49 9.23 -2.89
CA GLY A 153 -18.19 7.94 -2.82
C GLY A 153 -17.27 6.72 -2.87
N ARG A 154 -17.89 5.53 -2.94
CA ARG A 154 -17.20 4.22 -3.05
C ARG A 154 -17.81 3.37 -4.15
N ASN A 155 -16.99 2.56 -4.81
CA ASN A 155 -17.41 1.58 -5.83
C ASN A 155 -18.38 2.19 -6.87
N VAL A 156 -18.09 3.41 -7.37
CA VAL A 156 -18.93 4.16 -8.30
C VAL A 156 -18.12 4.83 -9.41
N SER A 157 -18.79 4.99 -10.55
CA SER A 157 -18.43 5.96 -11.57
C SER A 157 -18.96 7.35 -11.19
N VAL A 158 -18.09 8.35 -11.24
CA VAL A 158 -18.42 9.78 -11.05
C VAL A 158 -18.31 10.47 -12.39
N VAL A 159 -19.25 11.37 -12.69
CA VAL A 159 -19.39 12.00 -14.00
C VAL A 159 -19.58 13.50 -13.84
N VAL A 160 -18.74 14.27 -14.51
CA VAL A 160 -18.68 15.73 -14.50
C VAL A 160 -19.14 16.27 -15.85
N THR A 161 -20.00 17.29 -15.81
CA THR A 161 -20.63 17.89 -16.98
C THR A 161 -20.73 19.41 -16.83
N ARG A 162 -20.81 20.12 -17.96
CA ARG A 162 -20.75 21.59 -17.99
C ARG A 162 -21.90 22.16 -18.81
N ASP A 163 -22.65 23.15 -18.31
CA ASP A 163 -23.67 23.85 -19.10
C ASP A 163 -23.10 25.03 -19.91
N LYS A 164 -23.94 25.64 -20.76
CA LYS A 164 -23.53 26.78 -21.63
C LYS A 164 -22.98 27.98 -20.85
N GLN A 165 -23.28 28.08 -19.57
CA GLN A 165 -22.80 29.13 -18.67
C GLN A 165 -21.45 28.76 -18.01
N GLY A 166 -20.84 27.65 -18.42
CA GLY A 166 -19.60 27.14 -17.85
C GLY A 166 -19.77 26.43 -16.50
N LYS A 167 -21.00 26.33 -15.97
CA LYS A 167 -21.25 25.81 -14.62
C LYS A 167 -21.13 24.28 -14.59
N MET A 168 -20.33 23.78 -13.65
CA MET A 168 -20.12 22.35 -13.44
C MET A 168 -21.29 21.70 -12.70
N ARG A 169 -21.56 20.44 -13.06
CA ARG A 169 -22.54 19.55 -12.43
C ARG A 169 -21.95 18.15 -12.35
N VAL A 170 -22.05 17.53 -11.19
CA VAL A 170 -21.49 16.19 -10.91
C VAL A 170 -22.59 15.26 -10.44
N ALA A 171 -22.55 14.01 -10.88
CA ALA A 171 -23.37 12.90 -10.36
C ALA A 171 -22.54 11.61 -10.33
N ALA A 172 -23.05 10.57 -9.66
CA ALA A 172 -22.37 9.28 -9.54
C ALA A 172 -23.34 8.08 -9.48
N GLY A 173 -22.81 6.88 -9.67
CA GLY A 173 -23.55 5.61 -9.72
C GLY A 173 -22.74 4.51 -10.42
N GLN A 174 -23.36 3.38 -10.75
CA GLN A 174 -22.64 2.20 -11.22
C GLN A 174 -22.17 2.32 -12.69
N ASP A 175 -23.08 2.13 -13.64
CA ASP A 175 -22.78 2.33 -15.07
C ASP A 175 -22.51 3.82 -15.32
N PRO A 176 -21.29 4.21 -15.75
CA PRO A 176 -21.02 5.58 -16.08
C PRO A 176 -21.97 6.07 -17.16
N LYS A 177 -22.27 5.25 -18.19
CA LYS A 177 -23.18 5.64 -19.27
C LYS A 177 -24.56 5.99 -18.75
N GLN A 178 -25.08 5.35 -17.70
CA GLN A 178 -26.36 5.70 -17.06
C GLN A 178 -26.28 6.90 -16.10
N VAL A 179 -25.21 7.08 -15.32
CA VAL A 179 -25.02 8.28 -14.46
C VAL A 179 -24.95 9.55 -15.30
N LEU A 180 -24.11 9.45 -16.31
CA LEU A 180 -23.98 10.34 -17.45
C LEU A 180 -25.29 10.43 -18.21
N LYS A 181 -26.02 9.30 -18.31
CA LYS A 181 -27.39 9.32 -18.81
C LYS A 181 -28.31 10.09 -17.87
N ASP A 182 -27.95 10.49 -16.66
CA ASP A 182 -28.84 11.30 -15.81
C ASP A 182 -28.61 12.83 -15.77
N LEU A 183 -27.62 13.35 -16.50
CA LEU A 183 -27.27 14.80 -16.45
C LEU A 183 -27.95 15.73 -17.51
N LYS A 184 -27.85 15.54 -18.85
CA LYS A 184 -28.34 16.57 -19.84
C LYS A 184 -29.80 17.03 -19.69
N ALA A 185 -30.72 16.23 -19.18
CA ALA A 185 -32.12 16.62 -18.92
C ALA A 185 -32.48 16.91 -17.46
N VAL A 186 -31.54 16.82 -16.53
CA VAL A 186 -31.52 17.80 -15.42
C VAL A 186 -31.15 19.18 -15.99
N CYS A 187 -30.24 19.26 -16.97
CA CYS A 187 -29.97 20.53 -17.66
C CYS A 187 -31.18 20.99 -18.51
N LYS A 188 -31.79 20.10 -19.31
CA LYS A 188 -32.95 20.38 -20.20
C LYS A 188 -34.23 20.70 -19.42
N SER A 189 -34.48 20.09 -18.27
CA SER A 189 -35.59 20.50 -17.38
C SER A 189 -35.34 21.89 -16.76
N GLN A 190 -34.08 22.31 -16.66
CA GLN A 190 -33.65 23.64 -16.24
C GLN A 190 -33.35 24.59 -17.42
N GLY A 191 -33.88 24.30 -18.61
CA GLY A 191 -33.79 25.19 -19.78
C GLY A 191 -32.40 25.35 -20.42
N THR A 192 -31.39 24.59 -20.00
CA THR A 192 -30.03 24.66 -20.54
C THR A 192 -29.56 23.33 -21.14
N SER A 193 -28.41 23.33 -21.83
CA SER A 193 -27.80 22.16 -22.43
C SER A 193 -26.40 21.95 -21.86
N CYS A 194 -26.07 20.70 -21.49
CA CYS A 194 -24.75 20.36 -20.98
C CYS A 194 -23.89 19.63 -22.03
N SER A 195 -22.60 19.97 -22.11
CA SER A 195 -21.53 19.21 -22.78
C SER A 195 -20.93 18.17 -21.84
N PHE A 196 -20.14 17.24 -22.39
CA PHE A 196 -19.31 16.39 -21.54
C PHE A 196 -18.17 17.22 -20.94
N ASP A 197 -17.52 16.66 -19.93
CA ASP A 197 -16.30 17.20 -19.35
C ASP A 197 -15.35 16.06 -18.91
N LYS A 198 -15.66 15.33 -17.82
CA LYS A 198 -14.83 14.22 -17.30
C LYS A 198 -15.66 13.10 -16.69
N ALA A 199 -15.09 11.89 -16.65
CA ALA A 199 -15.64 10.76 -15.90
C ALA A 199 -14.48 10.02 -15.21
N PHE A 200 -14.77 9.48 -14.03
CA PHE A 200 -13.81 8.81 -13.16
C PHE A 200 -14.43 7.52 -12.64
N HIS A 201 -13.69 6.42 -12.61
CA HIS A 201 -14.23 5.11 -12.24
C HIS A 201 -13.46 4.54 -11.05
N ALA A 202 -14.07 4.59 -9.86
CA ALA A 202 -13.68 3.72 -8.77
C ALA A 202 -14.52 2.45 -8.86
N THR A 203 -14.17 1.53 -9.76
CA THR A 203 -14.74 0.18 -9.72
C THR A 203 -14.26 -0.54 -8.46
N GLN A 204 -15.09 -1.40 -7.88
CA GLN A 204 -14.66 -2.26 -6.78
C GLN A 204 -13.46 -3.08 -7.25
N ARG A 205 -12.34 -3.03 -6.52
CA ARG A 205 -11.10 -3.66 -6.97
C ARG A 205 -11.14 -5.13 -6.56
N GLU A 206 -11.13 -6.03 -7.55
CA GLU A 206 -10.70 -7.40 -7.31
C GLU A 206 -9.19 -7.38 -7.09
N GLU A 207 -8.79 -7.15 -5.85
CA GLU A 207 -7.46 -7.52 -5.42
C GLU A 207 -7.44 -9.05 -5.33
N ALA A 208 -6.60 -9.67 -6.17
CA ALA A 208 -6.13 -11.02 -5.92
C ALA A 208 -5.67 -11.09 -4.46
N VAL A 209 -5.88 -12.20 -3.76
CA VAL A 209 -5.52 -12.30 -2.34
C VAL A 209 -4.00 -12.39 -2.23
N MET A 210 -3.34 -11.22 -2.22
CA MET A 210 -1.91 -11.05 -2.49
C MET A 210 -1.01 -11.73 -1.45
N ALA A 211 -0.69 -13.00 -1.72
CA ALA A 211 0.66 -13.52 -1.48
C ALA A 211 1.53 -13.18 -2.70
N THR A 212 1.64 -11.88 -3.02
CA THR A 212 2.46 -11.40 -4.16
C THR A 212 2.97 -9.98 -3.94
N ALA A 213 3.56 -9.73 -2.77
CA ALA A 213 4.57 -8.67 -2.62
C ALA A 213 5.91 -9.15 -3.26
N VAL A 214 5.85 -9.60 -4.51
CA VAL A 214 6.94 -10.25 -5.25
C VAL A 214 6.79 -9.87 -6.73
N LEU A 215 7.82 -9.20 -7.26
CA LEU A 215 8.05 -8.89 -8.68
C LEU A 215 6.93 -8.13 -9.43
N ARG A 216 7.19 -6.86 -9.72
CA ARG A 216 6.58 -6.15 -10.85
C ARG A 216 7.56 -5.16 -11.50
N ASP A 217 8.51 -5.73 -12.23
CA ASP A 217 8.98 -5.10 -13.47
C ASP A 217 7.80 -4.94 -14.46
N ASP A 218 8.03 -4.24 -15.56
CA ASP A 218 7.07 -3.98 -16.63
C ASP A 218 5.73 -3.34 -16.19
N PHE A 219 5.74 -2.02 -15.99
CA PHE A 219 4.61 -1.19 -16.46
C PHE A 219 4.96 0.30 -16.66
N ASP A 220 6.00 0.59 -17.44
CA ASP A 220 6.29 1.96 -17.90
C ASP A 220 6.09 2.08 -19.42
N ARG A 221 4.94 2.64 -19.84
CA ARG A 221 4.70 3.43 -21.07
C ARG A 221 3.23 3.78 -21.31
N GLU A 222 3.00 5.05 -21.63
CA GLU A 222 1.99 5.62 -22.56
C GLU A 222 0.49 5.23 -22.41
N GLY A 223 -0.40 6.20 -22.10
CA GLY A 223 -1.85 5.93 -21.99
C GLY A 223 -2.80 7.12 -21.78
N VAL A 224 -2.80 8.13 -22.66
CA VAL A 224 -3.69 9.33 -22.57
C VAL A 224 -5.04 9.13 -23.29
N PHE A 225 -6.18 9.07 -22.57
CA PHE A 225 -7.56 9.29 -23.05
C PHE A 225 -8.49 9.67 -21.84
N LYS A 226 -9.55 10.52 -21.83
CA LYS A 226 -10.40 11.29 -22.77
C LYS A 226 -11.84 10.76 -23.04
N GLU A 227 -12.81 11.30 -22.26
CA GLU A 227 -14.24 11.69 -22.52
C GLU A 227 -15.33 10.78 -23.21
N TYR A 228 -16.63 10.76 -22.76
CA TYR A 228 -17.89 10.48 -23.58
C TYR A 228 -19.31 10.56 -22.87
N TYR A 229 -20.50 10.58 -23.59
CA TYR A 229 -21.86 11.03 -23.08
C TYR A 229 -23.18 10.51 -23.79
N PHE A 230 -24.38 10.35 -23.13
CA PHE A 230 -25.75 10.95 -23.46
C PHE A 230 -27.08 10.47 -22.66
N PRO A 231 -28.16 11.32 -22.39
CA PRO A 231 -28.99 11.35 -21.10
C PRO A 231 -30.59 11.10 -20.88
N PRO A 232 -31.42 11.72 -19.93
CA PRO A 232 -32.02 11.25 -18.57
C PRO A 232 -33.52 11.11 -18.19
N ARG A 233 -33.79 10.81 -16.87
CA ARG A 233 -34.52 11.70 -15.87
C ARG A 233 -34.48 11.22 -14.37
N SER A 234 -34.11 12.01 -13.33
CA SER A 234 -34.71 13.24 -12.68
C SER A 234 -35.84 12.93 -11.64
N THR A 235 -36.05 13.49 -10.42
CA THR A 235 -35.39 14.50 -9.49
C THR A 235 -36.22 14.70 -8.18
N VAL A 236 -35.64 14.97 -6.97
CA VAL A 236 -36.26 15.68 -5.77
C VAL A 236 -35.19 16.11 -4.71
N PRO A 237 -35.33 17.23 -3.93
CA PRO A 237 -34.31 17.72 -2.97
C PRO A 237 -34.73 17.87 -1.48
N LEU A 238 -33.78 17.83 -0.53
CA LEU A 238 -33.91 18.25 0.90
C LEU A 238 -32.55 18.79 1.48
N PRO A 239 -32.50 19.42 2.68
CA PRO A 239 -31.58 20.55 2.93
C PRO A 239 -30.29 20.28 3.75
N ARG A 240 -29.44 21.31 3.80
CA ARG A 240 -28.16 21.37 4.53
C ARG A 240 -28.30 21.47 6.06
N ARG A 241 -27.39 20.84 6.80
CA ARG A 241 -26.82 21.34 8.06
C ARG A 241 -25.30 21.15 8.01
N GLY A 242 -24.55 22.09 8.57
CA GLY A 242 -23.09 21.97 8.73
C GLY A 242 -22.70 21.38 10.07
N VAL A 243 -21.49 20.83 10.14
CA VAL A 243 -20.80 20.38 11.37
C VAL A 243 -19.35 20.89 11.25
N PRO A 244 -18.75 21.50 12.29
CA PRO A 244 -17.39 22.01 12.24
C PRO A 244 -16.34 20.88 12.36
N ASP A 245 -15.11 21.17 11.92
CA ASP A 245 -13.99 20.24 11.95
C ASP A 245 -13.64 19.76 13.37
N ALA A 246 -13.47 18.44 13.52
CA ALA A 246 -12.97 17.80 14.72
C ALA A 246 -11.66 17.05 14.39
N GLY A 247 -10.52 17.64 14.78
CA GLY A 247 -9.20 17.02 14.57
C GLY A 247 -8.98 15.84 15.51
N TYR A 248 -9.14 14.61 15.02
CA TYR A 248 -8.97 13.38 15.81
C TYR A 248 -7.50 13.03 16.08
N GLY A 249 -6.88 13.75 17.02
CA GLY A 249 -5.59 13.38 17.60
C GLY A 249 -5.72 12.14 18.49
N VAL A 250 -5.07 11.03 18.12
CA VAL A 250 -5.23 9.70 18.76
C VAL A 250 -4.95 9.71 20.27
N GLY A 251 -4.07 10.59 20.76
CA GLY A 251 -3.78 10.74 22.19
C GLY A 251 -4.98 11.14 23.07
N GLY A 252 -6.04 11.71 22.49
CA GLY A 252 -7.29 11.99 23.20
C GLY A 252 -8.30 10.83 23.19
N VAL A 253 -8.03 9.75 22.45
CA VAL A 253 -9.04 8.74 22.11
C VAL A 253 -9.06 7.57 23.10
N LEU A 254 -8.00 7.29 23.85
CA LEU A 254 -7.94 6.11 24.74
C LEU A 254 -8.96 6.12 25.90
N THR A 255 -9.55 7.27 26.25
CA THR A 255 -10.64 7.39 27.25
C THR A 255 -12.04 7.43 26.64
N SER A 256 -12.17 7.70 25.35
CA SER A 256 -13.44 7.65 24.64
C SER A 256 -13.60 6.28 23.98
N LYS A 257 -14.73 5.60 24.21
CA LYS A 257 -15.01 4.33 23.52
C LYS A 257 -14.88 4.55 22.01
N LEU A 258 -14.00 3.79 21.35
CA LEU A 258 -13.96 3.72 19.90
C LEU A 258 -15.39 3.46 19.37
N PRO A 259 -15.85 4.17 18.34
CA PRO A 259 -17.15 3.89 17.72
C PRO A 259 -17.18 2.44 17.22
N GLU A 260 -18.37 1.85 17.11
CA GLU A 260 -18.53 0.44 16.72
C GLU A 260 -18.09 0.21 15.27
N LEU A 261 -16.81 -0.11 15.09
CA LEU A 261 -16.19 -0.35 13.78
C LEU A 261 -16.68 -1.69 13.20
N PRO A 262 -17.33 -1.70 12.02
CA PRO A 262 -17.90 -2.92 11.45
C PRO A 262 -16.90 -4.07 11.32
N GLY A 263 -17.22 -5.20 11.95
CA GLY A 263 -16.39 -6.42 11.93
C GLY A 263 -15.39 -6.56 13.07
N ILE A 264 -15.15 -5.50 13.87
CA ILE A 264 -14.44 -5.63 15.15
C ILE A 264 -15.45 -6.18 16.17
N ARG A 265 -15.14 -7.35 16.76
CA ARG A 265 -16.07 -8.08 17.66
C ARG A 265 -15.65 -8.08 19.12
N ASN A 266 -14.42 -7.71 19.43
CA ASN A 266 -13.96 -7.45 20.79
C ASN A 266 -13.00 -6.26 20.79
N VAL A 267 -13.16 -5.37 21.77
CA VAL A 267 -12.16 -4.35 22.14
C VAL A 267 -11.80 -4.55 23.60
N HIS A 268 -10.51 -4.55 23.93
CA HIS A 268 -10.02 -4.65 25.31
C HIS A 268 -8.98 -3.55 25.55
N TYR A 269 -9.30 -2.60 26.42
CA TYR A 269 -8.43 -1.49 26.80
C TYR A 269 -7.60 -1.84 28.04
N SER A 270 -6.38 -1.30 28.14
CA SER A 270 -5.61 -1.15 29.38
C SER A 270 -5.02 0.27 29.42
N ASP A 271 -4.39 0.64 30.54
CA ASP A 271 -3.68 1.91 30.72
C ASP A 271 -2.43 2.07 29.83
N LYS A 272 -2.15 1.12 28.92
CA LYS A 272 -1.03 1.16 27.96
C LYS A 272 -1.44 0.94 26.51
N GLY A 273 -2.73 0.70 26.20
CA GLY A 273 -3.18 0.50 24.82
C GLY A 273 -4.53 -0.18 24.69
N ALA A 274 -4.91 -0.53 23.46
CA ALA A 274 -6.14 -1.23 23.14
C ALA A 274 -5.92 -2.41 22.19
N TRP A 275 -6.47 -3.57 22.54
CA TRP A 275 -6.62 -4.71 21.63
C TRP A 275 -7.91 -4.61 20.83
N LEU A 276 -7.83 -4.90 19.54
CA LEU A 276 -8.93 -4.94 18.58
C LEU A 276 -8.96 -6.33 17.91
N LEU A 277 -10.01 -7.12 18.12
CA LEU A 277 -10.20 -8.39 17.41
C LEU A 277 -11.17 -8.21 16.25
N ARG A 278 -10.67 -8.37 15.02
CA ARG A 278 -11.48 -8.57 13.82
C ARG A 278 -11.71 -10.07 13.63
N SER A 279 -12.96 -10.48 13.48
CA SER A 279 -13.26 -11.88 13.13
C SER A 279 -13.07 -12.12 11.63
N GLY A 280 -12.50 -13.27 11.30
CA GLY A 280 -12.38 -13.76 9.92
C GLY A 280 -13.69 -14.27 9.33
N ASP A 281 -13.59 -15.04 8.25
CA ASP A 281 -14.72 -15.77 7.67
C ASP A 281 -15.05 -17.05 8.47
N ARG A 282 -15.77 -18.00 7.85
CA ARG A 282 -16.01 -19.34 8.42
C ARG A 282 -14.82 -20.22 8.03
N LYS A 283 -14.19 -20.90 9.01
CA LYS A 283 -12.84 -21.53 8.92
C LYS A 283 -11.66 -20.61 9.26
N GLY A 284 -11.90 -19.51 9.98
CA GLY A 284 -10.86 -18.74 10.68
C GLY A 284 -9.93 -17.89 9.80
N LEU A 285 -10.14 -17.87 8.48
CA LEU A 285 -9.28 -17.16 7.55
C LEU A 285 -9.50 -15.65 7.69
N GLY A 286 -8.40 -14.89 7.78
CA GLY A 286 -8.47 -13.44 7.98
C GLY A 286 -8.98 -13.00 9.36
N CYS A 287 -8.99 -13.88 10.36
CA CYS A 287 -8.97 -13.44 11.76
C CYS A 287 -7.78 -12.48 11.96
N SER A 288 -7.96 -11.38 12.67
CA SER A 288 -6.84 -10.51 13.02
C SER A 288 -6.99 -9.88 14.39
N LEU A 289 -5.85 -9.66 15.04
CA LEU A 289 -5.75 -9.09 16.38
C LEU A 289 -4.75 -7.93 16.34
N THR A 290 -5.21 -6.71 16.61
CA THR A 290 -4.37 -5.51 16.63
C THR A 290 -4.18 -5.03 18.06
N TYR A 291 -2.95 -4.80 18.51
CA TYR A 291 -2.66 -3.91 19.64
C TYR A 291 -2.34 -2.52 19.10
N VAL A 292 -2.96 -1.49 19.67
CA VAL A 292 -2.75 -0.08 19.32
C VAL A 292 -2.34 0.69 20.56
N ARG A 293 -1.26 1.44 20.46
CA ARG A 293 -0.77 2.35 21.50
C ARG A 293 -0.17 3.57 20.84
N ASP A 294 -0.60 4.76 21.26
CA ASP A 294 -0.06 6.04 20.77
C ASP A 294 -0.09 6.12 19.22
N ASP A 295 1.07 6.17 18.55
CA ASP A 295 1.20 6.11 17.09
C ASP A 295 1.65 4.72 16.56
N GLN A 296 1.80 3.73 17.44
CA GLN A 296 2.35 2.41 17.16
C GLN A 296 1.25 1.34 17.09
N ARG A 297 1.36 0.42 16.13
CA ARG A 297 0.38 -0.65 15.89
C ARG A 297 1.09 -1.99 15.70
N VAL A 298 0.58 -3.03 16.34
CA VAL A 298 1.05 -4.41 16.22
C VAL A 298 -0.12 -5.29 15.83
N LEU A 299 -0.12 -5.78 14.60
CA LEU A 299 -1.22 -6.49 13.96
C LEU A 299 -0.81 -7.95 13.69
N PHE A 300 -1.46 -8.88 14.37
CA PHE A 300 -1.36 -10.31 14.13
C PHE A 300 -2.42 -10.72 13.10
N VAL A 301 -1.99 -11.12 11.89
CA VAL A 301 -2.87 -11.50 10.78
C VAL A 301 -2.90 -13.02 10.64
N GLY A 302 -4.10 -13.59 10.81
CA GLY A 302 -4.42 -15.01 10.63
C GLY A 302 -3.96 -15.57 9.28
N PRO A 303 -3.68 -16.89 9.21
CA PRO A 303 -3.54 -17.59 7.93
C PRO A 303 -4.63 -17.22 6.92
N THR A 304 -4.23 -17.12 5.66
CA THR A 304 -5.13 -16.91 4.51
C THR A 304 -5.05 -18.12 3.57
N LYS A 305 -5.80 -18.08 2.46
CA LYS A 305 -5.71 -19.13 1.43
C LYS A 305 -4.39 -19.11 0.65
N THR A 306 -3.63 -18.02 0.76
CA THR A 306 -2.41 -17.76 -0.03
C THR A 306 -1.17 -17.54 0.83
N GLU A 307 -1.33 -17.14 2.09
CA GLU A 307 -0.29 -17.14 3.12
C GLU A 307 -0.74 -18.03 4.30
N PRO A 308 -0.39 -19.34 4.29
CA PRO A 308 -0.90 -20.31 5.26
C PRO A 308 -0.25 -20.20 6.65
N ARG A 309 0.84 -19.43 6.82
CA ARG A 309 1.51 -19.24 8.12
C ARG A 309 0.91 -18.08 8.90
N GLY A 310 0.47 -17.04 8.18
CA GLY A 310 0.07 -15.75 8.73
C GLY A 310 1.26 -14.79 8.87
N ALA A 311 1.00 -13.59 9.41
CA ALA A 311 2.02 -12.55 9.53
C ALA A 311 1.87 -11.71 10.80
N LEU A 312 3.01 -11.22 11.31
CA LEU A 312 3.08 -10.12 12.25
C LEU A 312 3.40 -8.83 11.47
N MET A 313 2.46 -7.90 11.47
CA MET A 313 2.53 -6.62 10.75
C MET A 313 2.62 -5.46 11.75
N ILE A 314 3.50 -4.49 11.51
CA ILE A 314 3.81 -3.44 12.48
C ILE A 314 3.98 -2.10 11.77
N SER A 315 3.24 -1.07 12.22
CA SER A 315 3.39 0.31 11.75
C SER A 315 3.62 1.28 12.91
N SER A 316 4.39 2.34 12.63
CA SER A 316 4.75 3.42 13.55
C SER A 316 5.33 4.58 12.75
N LYS A 317 5.24 5.82 13.27
CA LYS A 317 5.91 6.98 12.65
C LYS A 317 7.42 7.04 12.94
N ALA A 318 7.91 6.17 13.80
CA ALA A 318 9.35 5.98 14.04
C ALA A 318 10.00 5.00 13.04
N LEU A 319 9.21 4.32 12.19
CA LEU A 319 9.74 3.65 11.01
C LEU A 319 10.19 4.71 9.98
N PRO A 320 11.38 4.58 9.38
CA PRO A 320 11.80 5.47 8.30
C PRO A 320 10.89 5.26 7.08
N ASP A 321 10.60 6.32 6.32
CA ASP A 321 9.84 6.16 5.08
C ASP A 321 10.64 5.36 4.02
N THR A 322 9.93 4.55 3.25
CA THR A 322 10.47 3.83 2.08
C THR A 322 9.58 4.11 0.86
N ALA A 323 10.19 4.38 -0.30
CA ALA A 323 9.44 4.62 -1.53
C ALA A 323 8.86 3.31 -2.13
N GLU A 324 9.56 2.20 -1.91
CA GLU A 324 9.30 0.90 -2.55
C GLU A 324 9.33 -0.24 -1.51
N PRO A 325 8.61 -1.35 -1.77
CA PRO A 325 8.79 -2.62 -1.07
C PRO A 325 10.23 -3.11 -1.09
N ARG A 326 10.82 -3.39 0.08
CA ARG A 326 12.16 -4.00 0.19
C ARG A 326 12.23 -5.08 1.27
N GLU A 327 12.89 -6.20 0.99
CA GLU A 327 13.28 -7.15 2.04
C GLU A 327 14.47 -6.60 2.82
N THR A 328 14.46 -6.75 4.14
CA THR A 328 15.56 -6.40 5.04
C THR A 328 15.47 -7.23 6.33
N SER A 329 16.23 -6.88 7.36
CA SER A 329 16.24 -7.55 8.65
C SER A 329 16.05 -6.57 9.79
N ALA A 330 15.24 -6.95 10.77
CA ALA A 330 15.05 -6.21 12.03
C ALA A 330 15.52 -7.04 13.22
N THR A 331 15.91 -6.39 14.32
CA THR A 331 16.10 -7.04 15.61
C THR A 331 14.82 -6.90 16.41
N MET A 332 14.11 -7.99 16.67
CA MET A 332 12.93 -8.01 17.54
C MET A 332 13.32 -8.46 18.95
N THR A 333 12.89 -7.71 19.96
CA THR A 333 13.23 -7.93 21.37
C THR A 333 11.97 -8.08 22.21
N GLY A 334 11.94 -9.08 23.09
CA GLY A 334 10.85 -9.31 24.04
C GLY A 334 11.33 -10.00 25.33
N ASP A 335 10.41 -10.64 26.07
CA ASP A 335 10.66 -11.27 27.38
C ASP A 335 11.87 -12.21 27.43
N ARG A 336 12.25 -12.80 26.29
CA ARG A 336 13.31 -13.82 26.16
C ARG A 336 14.56 -13.32 25.44
N GLY A 337 14.76 -12.00 25.38
CA GLY A 337 15.88 -11.36 24.70
C GLY A 337 15.57 -10.98 23.26
N SER A 338 16.63 -10.90 22.44
CA SER A 338 16.59 -10.32 21.09
C SER A 338 16.90 -11.35 20.00
N VAL A 339 16.15 -11.30 18.90
CA VAL A 339 16.32 -12.18 17.73
C VAL A 339 16.28 -11.37 16.44
N LYS A 340 17.20 -11.66 15.51
CA LYS A 340 17.22 -11.05 14.18
C LYS A 340 16.23 -11.79 13.27
N VAL A 341 15.28 -11.06 12.70
CA VAL A 341 14.18 -11.58 11.87
C VAL A 341 14.19 -10.96 10.48
N ARG A 342 13.72 -11.73 9.48
CA ARG A 342 13.48 -11.24 8.11
C ARG A 342 12.19 -10.42 8.09
N VAL A 343 12.21 -9.25 7.46
CA VAL A 343 11.07 -8.34 7.37
C VAL A 343 10.94 -7.78 5.96
N PHE A 344 9.71 -7.60 5.47
CA PHE A 344 9.44 -6.75 4.31
C PHE A 344 9.06 -5.35 4.80
N HIS A 345 9.78 -4.34 4.33
CA HIS A 345 9.51 -2.94 4.63
C HIS A 345 8.75 -2.32 3.46
N MET A 346 7.56 -1.78 3.74
CA MET A 346 6.55 -1.41 2.75
C MET A 346 6.09 0.05 2.96
N PRO A 347 5.86 0.83 1.90
CA PRO A 347 5.12 2.09 2.00
C PRO A 347 3.65 1.82 2.38
N THR A 348 3.04 2.70 3.19
CA THR A 348 1.58 2.67 3.43
C THR A 348 0.79 3.63 2.55
N GLY A 349 1.47 4.59 1.90
CA GLY A 349 0.84 5.74 1.24
C GLY A 349 0.43 6.88 2.19
N VAL A 350 0.56 6.69 3.51
CA VAL A 350 0.44 7.75 4.52
C VAL A 350 1.83 8.34 4.78
N ALA A 351 1.94 9.67 4.72
CA ALA A 351 3.23 10.34 4.92
C ALA A 351 3.77 10.17 6.35
N ASN A 352 5.03 9.75 6.50
CA ASN A 352 5.65 9.39 7.78
C ASN A 352 4.96 8.20 8.49
N GLU A 353 4.40 7.24 7.75
CA GLU A 353 4.01 5.92 8.29
C GLU A 353 4.40 4.82 7.28
N SER A 354 5.37 3.98 7.66
CA SER A 354 5.73 2.77 6.91
C SER A 354 5.33 1.50 7.67
N LEU A 355 5.39 0.35 7.00
CA LEU A 355 4.91 -0.93 7.52
C LEU A 355 6.01 -2.00 7.44
N LEU A 356 6.26 -2.70 8.54
CA LEU A 356 7.02 -3.95 8.55
C LEU A 356 6.07 -5.14 8.50
N ILE A 357 6.29 -6.07 7.58
CA ILE A 357 5.58 -7.35 7.49
C ILE A 357 6.57 -8.48 7.77
N MET A 358 6.24 -9.31 8.76
CA MET A 358 7.07 -10.44 9.19
C MET A 358 6.27 -11.74 9.03
N PRO A 359 6.51 -12.53 7.98
CA PRO A 359 5.92 -13.86 7.82
C PRO A 359 6.33 -14.74 9.01
N THR A 360 5.36 -15.35 9.68
CA THR A 360 5.63 -16.13 10.90
C THR A 360 4.61 -17.26 11.03
N ASP A 361 4.95 -18.31 11.80
CA ASP A 361 3.91 -19.22 12.29
C ASP A 361 3.06 -18.44 13.32
N LEU A 362 1.87 -18.02 12.92
CA LEU A 362 1.03 -17.22 13.79
C LEU A 362 0.47 -18.02 14.98
N VAL A 363 0.28 -19.33 14.85
CA VAL A 363 -0.23 -20.16 15.95
C VAL A 363 0.82 -20.23 17.07
N ALA A 364 2.08 -20.46 16.73
CA ALA A 364 3.21 -20.39 17.65
C ALA A 364 3.44 -18.98 18.18
N THR A 365 3.37 -17.96 17.32
CA THR A 365 3.58 -16.55 17.71
C THR A 365 2.51 -16.10 18.71
N ILE A 366 1.23 -16.31 18.42
CA ILE A 366 0.12 -16.01 19.33
C ILE A 366 0.24 -16.82 20.63
N ALA A 367 0.66 -18.09 20.58
CA ALA A 367 0.85 -18.89 21.79
C ALA A 367 1.91 -18.29 22.75
N SER A 368 2.98 -17.70 22.21
CA SER A 368 4.08 -17.11 22.99
C SER A 368 3.77 -15.78 23.70
N ILE A 369 2.65 -15.11 23.37
CA ILE A 369 2.26 -13.83 23.99
C ILE A 369 1.98 -14.02 25.50
N SER A 370 2.80 -13.39 26.35
CA SER A 370 2.58 -13.25 27.80
C SER A 370 1.42 -12.27 28.08
N ASP A 371 0.92 -12.19 29.32
CA ASP A 371 -0.12 -11.19 29.62
C ASP A 371 0.42 -9.75 29.66
N SER A 372 1.69 -9.59 30.06
CA SER A 372 2.46 -8.38 29.80
C SER A 372 3.83 -8.76 29.22
N SER A 373 4.25 -8.08 28.16
CA SER A 373 5.55 -8.26 27.50
C SER A 373 6.08 -6.91 27.00
N PRO A 374 7.39 -6.64 27.06
CA PRO A 374 7.99 -5.60 26.23
C PRO A 374 8.03 -6.07 24.78
N LEU A 375 7.82 -5.15 23.85
CA LEU A 375 8.16 -5.32 22.44
C LEU A 375 9.07 -4.15 22.02
N GLY A 376 10.32 -4.46 21.75
CA GLY A 376 11.26 -3.58 21.06
C GLY A 376 11.50 -4.08 19.64
N ILE A 377 11.57 -3.19 18.65
CA ILE A 377 12.06 -3.53 17.31
C ILE A 377 13.06 -2.49 16.87
N GLU A 378 14.19 -2.95 16.33
CA GLU A 378 15.22 -2.14 15.73
C GLU A 378 15.34 -2.45 14.24
N LEU A 379 15.32 -1.41 13.40
CA LEU A 379 15.54 -1.51 11.95
C LEU A 379 16.85 -0.78 11.63
N ASP A 380 17.74 -1.41 10.87
CA ASP A 380 19.06 -0.86 10.52
C ASP A 380 19.85 -0.33 11.74
N GLY A 381 19.70 -0.99 12.90
CA GLY A 381 20.34 -0.65 14.18
C GLY A 381 19.68 0.51 14.96
N LYS A 382 18.50 0.99 14.55
CA LYS A 382 17.77 2.08 15.21
C LYS A 382 16.45 1.58 15.79
N PRO A 383 16.07 1.90 17.04
CA PRO A 383 14.79 1.50 17.61
C PRO A 383 13.63 2.22 16.91
N VAL A 384 12.75 1.44 16.28
CA VAL A 384 11.56 1.90 15.53
C VAL A 384 10.24 1.55 16.22
N VAL A 385 10.25 0.60 17.17
CA VAL A 385 9.14 0.33 18.10
C VAL A 385 9.71 0.08 19.49
N LYS A 386 9.04 0.60 20.52
CA LYS A 386 9.36 0.32 21.93
C LYS A 386 8.11 0.52 22.78
N MET A 387 7.40 -0.57 23.06
CA MET A 387 6.16 -0.56 23.82
C MET A 387 6.13 -1.64 24.90
N GLN A 388 5.31 -1.44 25.92
CA GLN A 388 4.78 -2.55 26.72
C GLN A 388 3.41 -2.94 26.15
N ILE A 389 3.24 -4.23 25.88
CA ILE A 389 1.98 -4.86 25.54
C ILE A 389 1.37 -5.42 26.83
N GLU A 390 0.08 -5.23 27.06
CA GLU A 390 -0.66 -5.67 28.25
C GLU A 390 -1.99 -6.35 27.90
N GLY A 391 -2.53 -7.20 28.77
CA GLY A 391 -3.74 -7.99 28.52
C GLY A 391 -3.57 -9.07 27.46
N GLY A 392 -2.31 -9.43 27.15
CA GLY A 392 -1.94 -10.31 26.06
C GLY A 392 -2.47 -11.74 26.19
N ALA A 393 -2.72 -12.25 27.40
CA ALA A 393 -3.27 -13.59 27.58
C ALA A 393 -4.74 -13.66 27.16
N LYS A 394 -5.52 -12.60 27.42
CA LYS A 394 -6.91 -12.47 26.96
C LYS A 394 -6.98 -12.31 25.44
N ALA A 395 -6.09 -11.48 24.88
CA ALA A 395 -5.97 -11.27 23.45
C ALA A 395 -5.59 -12.56 22.69
N ARG A 396 -4.59 -13.28 23.21
CA ARG A 396 -4.19 -14.63 22.77
C ARG A 396 -5.36 -15.60 22.76
N ALA A 397 -6.10 -15.71 23.86
CA ALA A 397 -7.25 -16.61 23.96
C ALA A 397 -8.36 -16.26 22.93
N ALA A 398 -8.65 -14.98 22.74
CA ALA A 398 -9.64 -14.52 21.76
C ALA A 398 -9.22 -14.82 20.31
N MET A 399 -7.93 -14.64 19.98
CA MET A 399 -7.38 -14.96 18.66
C MET A 399 -7.32 -16.48 18.40
N GLN A 400 -6.92 -17.26 19.40
CA GLN A 400 -6.99 -18.74 19.34
C GLN A 400 -8.43 -19.25 19.19
N GLN A 401 -9.41 -18.59 19.81
CA GLN A 401 -10.82 -18.91 19.58
C GLN A 401 -11.28 -18.53 18.15
N CYS A 402 -10.75 -17.44 17.58
CA CYS A 402 -11.07 -17.02 16.22
C CYS A 402 -10.56 -18.04 15.19
N MET A 403 -9.31 -18.48 15.31
CA MET A 403 -8.67 -19.45 14.40
C MET A 403 -9.21 -20.90 14.52
N ARG A 404 -10.17 -21.16 15.41
CA ARG A 404 -10.83 -22.48 15.61
C ARG A 404 -12.27 -22.54 15.07
N ARG A 405 -12.79 -21.45 14.49
CA ARG A 405 -14.13 -21.33 13.87
C ARG A 405 -14.05 -21.47 12.35
#